data_AF-A0A3C1Y4A2-F1
#
_entry.id   AF-A0A3C1Y4A2-F1
#
_cell.length_a   1.000
_cell.length_b   1.000
_cell.length_c   1.000
_cell.angle_alpha   90.00
_cell.angle_beta   90.00
_cell.angle_gamma   90.00
#
_symmetry.space_group_name_H-M   'P 1'
#
loop_
_entity.id
_entity.type
_entity.pdbx_description
1 polymer ?
#
loop_
_entity_poly.entity_id
_entity_poly.type
_entity_poly.pdbx_seq_one_letter_code
_entity_poly.pdbx_strand_id
1 'polypeptide(L)' 'DWAAALAVPSAKLHLYGKREARRGRKMGHITIVAATLQQARDDAARVAAALGMQAPE' A
#
# COMPACT_ATOMS: atom_id res chain seq x y z
N ASP A 1 0.37 7.07 -7.70
CA ASP A 1 -0.28 8.26 -7.13
C ASP A 1 -0.42 8.08 -5.62
N TRP A 2 0.32 8.85 -4.81
CA TRP A 2 0.26 8.73 -3.35
C TRP A 2 -1.07 9.20 -2.76
N ALA A 3 -1.68 10.24 -3.35
CA ALA A 3 -2.94 10.76 -2.85
C ALA A 3 -4.06 9.72 -3.04
N ALA A 4 -4.12 9.08 -4.21
CA ALA A 4 -5.06 7.99 -4.47
C ALA A 4 -4.84 6.79 -3.55
N ALA A 5 -3.59 6.38 -3.30
CA ALA A 5 -3.29 5.27 -2.38
C ALA A 5 -3.72 5.57 -0.94
N LEU A 6 -3.54 6.82 -0.49
CA LEU A 6 -3.89 7.26 0.87
C LEU A 6 -5.37 7.65 1.03
N ALA A 7 -6.13 7.73 -0.07
CA ALA A 7 -7.58 7.93 -0.03
C ALA A 7 -8.32 6.68 0.48
N VAL A 8 -7.68 5.51 0.50
CA VAL A 8 -8.23 4.28 1.09
C VAL A 8 -8.14 4.36 2.63
N PRO A 9 -9.26 4.48 3.37
CA PRO A 9 -9.21 4.82 4.80
C PRO A 9 -8.53 3.76 5.69
N SER A 10 -8.63 2.50 5.29
CA SER A 10 -8.02 1.34 5.96
C SER A 10 -6.50 1.27 5.75
N ALA A 11 -5.94 2.02 4.80
CA ALA A 11 -4.52 2.02 4.51
C ALA A 11 -3.73 2.84 5.53
N LYS A 12 -2.58 2.29 5.93
CA LYS A 12 -1.61 2.95 6.82
C LYS A 12 -0.22 2.81 6.20
N LEU A 13 0.29 3.95 5.71
CA LEU A 13 1.62 4.03 5.09
C LEU A 13 2.70 4.16 6.16
N HIS A 14 3.73 3.33 6.05
CA HIS A 14 4.94 3.42 6.84
C HIS A 14 6.17 3.52 5.93
N LEU A 15 6.85 4.66 5.95
CA LEU A 15 8.08 4.90 5.20
C LEU A 15 9.29 4.82 6.14
N TYR A 16 10.35 4.16 5.70
CA TYR A 16 11.56 3.96 6.53
C TYR A 16 12.51 5.16 6.56
N GLY A 17 12.16 6.30 5.96
CA GLY A 17 13.03 7.49 5.93
C GLY A 17 14.36 7.31 5.17
N LYS A 18 14.45 6.32 4.28
CA LYS A 18 15.66 6.07 3.47
C LYS A 18 15.80 7.17 2.41
N ARG A 19 16.96 7.82 2.38
CA ARG A 19 17.23 8.98 1.49
C ARG A 19 17.18 8.66 -0.01
N GLU A 20 17.47 7.43 -0.40
CA GLU A 20 17.63 7.04 -1.80
C GLU A 20 16.83 5.77 -2.11
N ALA A 21 16.01 5.82 -3.17
CA ALA A 21 15.35 4.64 -3.71
C ALA A 21 16.28 3.90 -4.68
N ARG A 22 16.32 2.56 -4.59
CA ARG A 22 17.08 1.69 -5.49
C ARG A 22 16.25 0.47 -5.87
N ARG A 23 16.47 -0.11 -7.05
CA ARG A 23 15.73 -1.30 -7.52
C ARG A 23 15.81 -2.41 -6.48
N GLY A 24 14.66 -2.98 -6.09
CA GLY A 24 14.56 -4.05 -5.09
C GLY A 24 14.74 -3.59 -3.63
N ARG A 25 15.10 -2.32 -3.37
CA ARG A 25 15.25 -1.81 -2.00
C ARG A 25 13.86 -1.55 -1.40
N LYS A 26 13.54 -2.22 -0.29
CA LYS A 26 12.32 -1.95 0.48
C LYS A 26 12.38 -0.54 1.07
N MET A 27 11.46 0.33 0.67
CA MET A 27 11.38 1.74 1.13
C MET A 27 10.34 1.97 2.22
N GLY A 28 9.43 1.03 2.39
CA GLY A 28 8.37 1.10 3.38
C GLY A 28 7.47 -0.12 3.26
N HIS A 29 6.26 0.02 3.80
CA HIS A 29 5.14 -0.86 3.59
C HIS A 29 3.83 -0.10 3.79
N ILE A 30 2.74 -0.67 3.30
CA ILE A 30 1.39 -0.21 3.62
C ILE A 30 0.69 -1.37 4.31
N THR A 31 0.13 -1.11 5.48
CA THR A 31 -0.71 -2.07 6.20
C THR A 31 -2.17 -1.71 5.98
N ILE A 32 -2.99 -2.70 5.66
CA ILE A 32 -4.43 -2.56 5.55
C ILE A 32 -5.08 -3.29 6.72
N VAL A 33 -5.98 -2.61 7.43
CA VAL A 33 -6.76 -3.21 8.52
C VAL A 33 -8.24 -3.00 8.25
N ALA A 34 -9.00 -4.11 8.25
CA ALA A 34 -10.44 -4.12 8.01
C ALA A 34 -11.12 -5.19 8.86
N ALA A 35 -12.45 -5.14 8.93
CA ALA A 35 -13.24 -6.09 9.72
C ALA A 35 -13.20 -7.53 9.19
N THR A 36 -12.88 -7.73 7.91
CA THR A 36 -12.76 -9.05 7.27
C THR A 36 -11.51 -9.11 6.40
N LEU A 37 -10.99 -10.33 6.21
CA LEU A 37 -9.86 -10.57 5.30
C LEU A 37 -10.20 -10.17 3.85
N GLN A 38 -11.42 -10.44 3.40
CA GLN A 38 -11.86 -10.08 2.06
C GLN A 38 -11.81 -8.55 1.86
N GLN A 39 -12.34 -7.78 2.80
CA GLN A 39 -12.29 -6.32 2.71
C GLN A 39 -10.85 -5.81 2.72
N ALA A 40 -9.96 -6.40 3.54
CA ALA A 40 -8.56 -6.02 3.56
C ALA A 40 -7.87 -6.30 2.22
N ARG A 41 -8.19 -7.41 1.55
CA ARG A 41 -7.69 -7.75 0.21
C ARG A 41 -8.19 -6.79 -0.86
N ASP A 42 -9.49 -6.50 -0.87
CA ASP A 42 -10.09 -5.57 -1.84
C ASP A 42 -9.47 -4.17 -1.71
N ASP A 43 -9.27 -3.71 -0.48
CA ASP A 43 -8.62 -2.44 -0.17
C ASP A 43 -7.16 -2.44 -0.59
N ALA A 44 -6.44 -3.54 -0.34
CA ALA A 44 -5.05 -3.69 -0.77
C ALA A 44 -4.93 -3.69 -2.30
N ALA A 45 -5.87 -4.29 -3.03
CA ALA A 45 -5.92 -4.26 -4.48
C ALA A 45 -6.14 -2.83 -5.02
N ARG A 46 -7.01 -2.04 -4.37
CA ARG A 46 -7.20 -0.62 -4.72
C ARG A 46 -5.92 0.20 -4.52
N VAL A 47 -5.23 0.00 -3.39
CA VAL A 47 -3.94 0.65 -3.12
C VAL A 47 -2.87 0.22 -4.14
N ALA A 48 -2.77 -1.08 -4.44
CA ALA A 48 -1.81 -1.59 -5.40
C ALA A 48 -2.03 -0.98 -6.80
N ALA A 49 -3.28 -0.94 -7.27
CA ALA A 49 -3.62 -0.30 -8.54
C ALA A 49 -3.22 1.18 -8.59
N ALA A 50 -3.48 1.95 -7.52
CA ALA A 50 -3.08 3.36 -7.42
C ALA A 50 -1.55 3.58 -7.48
N LEU A 51 -0.77 2.57 -7.08
CA LEU A 51 0.69 2.59 -7.10
C LEU A 51 1.30 1.89 -8.33
N GLY A 52 0.47 1.37 -9.25
CA GLY A 52 0.96 0.61 -10.41
C GLY A 52 1.62 -0.72 -10.02
N MET A 53 1.20 -1.31 -8.91
CA MET A 53 1.69 -2.59 -8.39
C MET A 53 0.67 -3.70 -8.65
N GLN A 54 1.14 -4.95 -8.66
CA GLN A 54 0.26 -6.12 -8.69
C GLN A 54 -0.56 -6.21 -7.40
N ALA A 55 -1.83 -6.60 -7.53
CA ALA A 55 -2.67 -6.86 -6.37
C ALA A 55 -2.11 -8.04 -5.56
N PRO A 56 -2.18 -7.99 -4.21
CA PRO A 56 -1.79 -9.10 -3.38
C PRO A 56 -2.81 -10.25 -3.46
N GLU A 57 -2.35 -11.48 -3.27
CA GLU A 57 -3.15 -12.72 -3.27
C GLU A 57 -4.03 -12.91 -2.01
#